data_AF-A0A150P273-F1
#
_entry.id   AF-A0A150P273-F1
#
_cell.length_a   1.000
_cell.length_b   1.000
_cell.length_c   1.000
_cell.angle_alpha   90.00
_cell.angle_beta   90.00
_cell.angle_gamma   90.00
#
_symmetry.space_group_name_H-M   'P 1'
#
loop_
_entity.id
_entity.type
_entity.pdbx_description
1 polymer ?
#
loop_
_entity_poly.entity_id
_entity_poly.type
_entity_poly.pdbx_seq_one_letter_code
_entity_poly.pdbx_strand_id
1 'polypeptide(L)'
;MGSDLESSPFHRQLLAALDGLRGLALADLGPAALLVALTVVGDAIRLGVEVPSPVMRAAEALPNDAFRAAFLALYEETATWALPVEPDTTGDLPDFAWAVRRRDEAESVIVAARRVLVPRGTLLEELEEVRAFDAFLMLSDFTCGGRLGRTDAERAMGERGLLATPGSWVEALPDLERAEERIAEAEKTTSEPLPFAMPSDASVDAYVTQGRLAAWIEGAARRSPAFAEELEAMIDASFAAGAMVVSLRALRWLSGRPGRSRASKPGAAPAKRPSVRITAVPPAALAAADRNEALVAPQRTVHLGALDPLDVEASLTVSVETATLQLFPARGLDLARVQLGSAVIHAPDAEGIWRVKVPTTDQPLDLRVQACDGRVFEEIIELGPEG
;
A
#
# COMPACT_ATOMS: atom_id res chain seq x y z
N MET A 1 4.46 14.02 29.62
CA MET A 1 5.32 13.47 28.55
C MET A 1 6.61 14.27 28.30
N GLY A 2 6.97 15.30 29.09
CA GLY A 2 8.20 16.08 28.84
C GLY A 2 9.48 15.55 29.51
N SER A 3 9.39 14.81 30.62
CA SER A 3 10.58 14.40 31.40
C SER A 3 11.35 13.21 30.82
N ASP A 4 10.69 12.35 30.05
CA ASP A 4 11.30 11.09 29.61
C ASP A 4 12.07 11.25 28.29
N LEU A 5 11.66 12.20 27.44
CA LEU A 5 12.30 12.44 26.14
C LEU A 5 13.74 12.96 26.27
N GLU A 6 13.96 13.95 27.15
CA GLU A 6 15.27 14.57 27.36
C GLU A 6 16.30 13.60 27.98
N SER A 7 15.82 12.56 28.66
CA SER A 7 16.66 11.53 29.29
C SER A 7 17.03 10.37 28.35
N SER A 8 16.39 10.28 27.17
CA SER A 8 16.59 9.18 26.23
C SER A 8 18.01 9.15 25.64
N PRO A 9 18.66 7.97 25.52
CA PRO A 9 19.89 7.81 24.76
C PRO A 9 19.80 8.36 23.33
N PHE A 10 18.68 8.11 22.64
CA PHE A 10 18.42 8.62 21.29
C PHE A 10 18.49 10.15 21.21
N HIS A 11 17.81 10.82 22.15
CA HIS A 11 17.77 12.28 22.18
C HIS A 11 19.17 12.87 22.38
N ARG A 12 19.99 12.26 23.24
CA ARG A 12 21.39 12.69 23.44
C ARG A 12 22.26 12.44 22.20
N GLN A 13 22.09 11.30 21.53
CA GLN A 13 22.79 11.00 20.28
C GLN A 13 22.41 12.00 19.17
N LEU A 14 21.12 12.32 19.06
CA LEU A 14 20.60 13.31 18.12
C LEU A 14 21.19 14.70 18.35
N LEU A 15 21.24 15.17 19.60
CA LEU A 15 21.87 16.45 19.95
C LEU A 15 23.37 16.47 19.60
N ALA A 16 24.10 15.38 19.87
CA ALA A 16 25.51 15.27 19.51
C ALA A 16 25.72 15.25 17.99
N ALA A 17 24.84 14.57 17.25
CA ALA A 17 24.87 14.54 15.78
C ALA A 17 24.61 15.94 15.20
N LEU A 18 23.61 16.67 15.71
CA LEU A 18 23.32 18.05 15.32
C LEU A 18 24.51 18.99 15.59
N ASP A 19 25.21 18.81 16.70
CA ASP A 19 26.42 19.59 17.00
C ASP A 19 27.55 19.26 16.01
N GLY A 20 27.72 17.99 15.66
CA GLY A 20 28.66 17.54 14.62
C GLY A 20 28.38 18.15 13.24
N LEU A 21 27.11 18.45 12.91
CA LEU A 21 26.75 19.10 11.65
C LEU A 21 27.10 20.60 11.59
N ARG A 22 27.31 21.29 12.72
CA ARG A 22 27.44 22.77 12.77
C ARG A 22 28.62 23.34 11.97
N GLY A 23 29.65 22.53 11.72
CA GLY A 23 30.84 22.93 10.97
C GLY A 23 30.98 22.26 9.59
N LEU A 24 30.01 21.42 9.19
CA LEU A 24 30.09 20.69 7.94
C LEU A 24 29.55 21.52 6.78
N ALA A 25 30.31 21.57 5.69
CA ALA A 25 29.84 22.05 4.41
C ALA A 25 28.97 20.97 3.77
N LEU A 26 27.66 21.00 4.03
CA LEU A 26 26.73 19.96 3.52
C LEU A 26 26.76 19.84 1.98
N ALA A 27 27.07 20.93 1.27
CA ALA A 27 27.20 20.94 -0.18
C ALA A 27 28.39 20.13 -0.72
N ASP A 28 29.40 19.88 0.11
CA ASP A 28 30.59 19.10 -0.27
C ASP A 28 30.41 17.60 0.03
N LEU A 29 29.29 17.21 0.65
CA LEU A 29 29.00 15.82 0.96
C LEU A 29 28.52 15.08 -0.29
N GLY A 30 29.01 13.85 -0.46
CA GLY A 30 28.41 12.91 -1.43
C GLY A 30 26.99 12.51 -1.02
N PRO A 31 26.18 11.96 -1.96
CA PRO A 31 24.75 11.67 -1.73
C PRO A 31 24.45 10.86 -0.46
N ALA A 32 25.20 9.78 -0.22
CA ALA A 32 25.01 8.93 0.96
C ALA A 32 25.31 9.66 2.29
N ALA A 33 26.36 10.49 2.33
CA ALA A 33 26.69 11.26 3.52
C ALA A 33 25.69 12.40 3.76
N LEU A 34 25.16 12.98 2.67
CA LEU A 34 24.09 13.97 2.74
C LEU A 34 22.80 13.37 3.30
N LEU A 35 22.45 12.13 2.93
CA LEU A 35 21.30 11.43 3.51
C LEU A 35 21.40 11.32 5.03
N VAL A 36 22.56 10.93 5.57
CA VAL A 36 22.78 10.86 7.02
C VAL A 36 22.54 12.22 7.69
N ALA A 37 23.04 13.31 7.09
CA ALA A 37 22.81 14.66 7.61
C ALA A 37 21.33 15.06 7.55
N LEU A 38 20.63 14.74 6.45
CA LEU A 38 19.19 15.01 6.30
C LEU A 38 18.34 14.19 7.27
N THR A 39 18.69 12.93 7.53
CA THR A 39 18.02 12.10 8.55
C THR A 39 18.12 12.75 9.92
N VAL A 40 19.30 13.22 10.34
CA VAL A 40 19.51 13.90 11.62
C VAL A 40 18.67 15.19 11.73
N VAL A 41 18.62 15.99 10.67
CA VAL A 41 17.77 17.20 10.62
C VAL A 41 16.29 16.83 10.71
N GLY A 42 15.87 15.77 10.01
CA GLY A 42 14.50 15.27 10.00
C GLY A 42 14.05 14.74 11.36
N ASP A 43 14.88 13.94 12.01
CA ASP A 43 14.64 13.41 13.36
C ASP A 43 14.46 14.55 14.37
N ALA A 44 15.28 15.60 14.27
CA ALA A 44 15.16 16.79 15.10
C ALA A 44 13.82 17.50 14.89
N ILE A 45 13.40 17.70 13.63
CA ILE A 45 12.11 18.32 13.32
C ILE A 45 10.94 17.47 13.85
N ARG A 46 10.98 16.15 13.64
CA ARG A 46 9.93 15.22 14.09
C ARG A 46 9.79 15.20 15.62
N LEU A 47 10.89 15.33 16.36
CA LEU A 47 10.88 15.43 17.83
C LEU A 47 10.64 16.83 18.37
N GLY A 48 10.52 17.85 17.51
CA GLY A 48 10.44 19.25 17.95
C GLY A 48 11.72 19.78 18.60
N VAL A 49 12.87 19.15 18.32
CA VAL A 49 14.20 19.62 18.74
C VAL A 49 14.65 20.76 17.82
N GLU A 50 15.15 21.84 18.41
CA GLU A 50 15.64 22.98 17.63
C GLU A 50 16.87 22.61 16.79
N VAL A 51 16.74 22.70 15.47
CA VAL A 51 17.86 22.54 14.55
C VAL A 51 18.74 23.80 14.60
N PRO A 52 20.04 23.70 14.90
CA PRO A 52 20.92 24.87 14.99
C PRO A 52 20.92 25.70 13.70
N SER A 53 20.82 27.02 13.82
CA SER A 53 20.75 27.90 12.64
C SER A 53 21.88 27.73 11.62
N PRO A 54 23.15 27.47 11.99
CA PRO A 54 24.20 27.17 11.02
C PRO A 54 23.90 25.93 10.18
N VAL A 55 23.34 24.87 10.79
CA VAL A 55 22.97 23.63 10.10
C VAL A 55 21.80 23.89 9.16
N MET A 56 20.76 24.58 9.63
CA MET A 56 19.60 24.91 8.80
C MET A 56 20.00 25.79 7.60
N ARG A 57 20.84 26.81 7.80
CA ARG A 57 21.36 27.64 6.69
C ARG A 57 22.18 26.84 5.68
N ALA A 58 23.00 25.89 6.16
CA ALA A 58 23.77 25.02 5.28
C ALA A 58 22.84 24.11 4.45
N ALA A 59 21.78 23.57 5.06
CA ALA A 59 20.78 22.75 4.36
C ALA A 59 19.97 23.59 3.35
N GLU A 60 19.54 24.79 3.74
CA GLU A 60 18.82 25.74 2.88
C GLU A 60 19.63 26.15 1.64
N ALA A 61 20.96 26.21 1.77
CA ALA A 61 21.89 26.55 0.69
C ALA A 61 22.15 25.39 -0.30
N LEU A 62 21.67 24.17 -0.03
CA LEU A 62 21.88 23.04 -0.93
C LEU A 62 21.16 23.24 -2.27
N PRO A 63 21.80 22.97 -3.42
CA PRO A 63 21.12 23.02 -4.71
C PRO A 63 20.08 21.89 -4.83
N ASN A 64 19.06 22.06 -5.68
CA ASN A 64 18.04 21.04 -5.91
C ASN A 64 18.66 19.72 -6.41
N ASP A 65 19.75 19.81 -7.19
CA ASP A 65 20.49 18.64 -7.69
C ASP A 65 21.10 17.79 -6.57
N ALA A 66 21.49 18.40 -5.44
CA ALA A 66 21.96 17.65 -4.28
C ALA A 66 20.84 16.83 -3.65
N PHE A 67 19.61 17.39 -3.57
CA PHE A 67 18.43 16.64 -3.13
C PHE A 67 18.09 15.52 -4.11
N ARG A 68 18.07 15.79 -5.42
CA ARG A 68 17.82 14.76 -6.45
C ARG A 68 18.81 13.59 -6.33
N ALA A 69 20.10 13.90 -6.22
CA ALA A 69 21.14 12.88 -6.08
C ALA A 69 21.00 12.09 -4.77
N ALA A 70 20.63 12.74 -3.66
CA ALA A 70 20.37 12.06 -2.39
C ALA A 70 19.14 11.13 -2.47
N PHE A 71 18.02 11.59 -3.04
CA PHE A 71 16.82 10.77 -3.22
C PHE A 71 17.05 9.62 -4.21
N LEU A 72 17.83 9.82 -5.27
CA LEU A 72 18.23 8.74 -6.17
C LEU A 72 19.07 7.69 -5.44
N ALA A 73 20.05 8.11 -4.64
CA ALA A 73 20.85 7.18 -3.84
C ALA A 73 20.00 6.41 -2.83
N LEU A 74 19.02 7.08 -2.19
CA LEU A 74 18.08 6.45 -1.28
C LEU A 74 17.18 5.45 -2.00
N TYR A 75 16.67 5.81 -3.19
CA TYR A 75 15.89 4.93 -4.06
C TYR A 75 16.68 3.70 -4.51
N GLU A 76 17.92 3.86 -4.96
CA GLU A 76 18.80 2.73 -5.33
C GLU A 76 19.06 1.80 -4.14
N GLU A 77 19.17 2.36 -2.93
CA GLU A 77 19.32 1.59 -1.71
C GLU A 77 18.07 0.76 -1.38
N THR A 78 16.88 1.21 -1.75
CA THR A 78 15.61 0.55 -1.37
C THR A 78 15.47 -0.89 -1.87
N ALA A 79 16.14 -1.23 -2.98
CA ALA A 79 16.17 -2.61 -3.47
C ALA A 79 16.80 -3.59 -2.46
N THR A 80 17.58 -3.08 -1.49
CA THR A 80 18.20 -3.85 -0.42
C THR A 80 17.33 -3.95 0.84
N TRP A 81 16.24 -3.18 0.93
CA TRP A 81 15.32 -3.12 2.09
C TRP A 81 14.37 -4.32 2.18
N ALA A 82 14.78 -5.47 1.65
CA ALA A 82 13.95 -6.66 1.60
C ALA A 82 13.39 -6.98 2.99
N LEU A 83 12.10 -6.76 3.16
CA LEU A 83 11.38 -7.19 4.35
C LEU A 83 11.38 -8.72 4.33
N PRO A 84 11.82 -9.40 5.40
CA PRO A 84 11.81 -10.84 5.43
C PRO A 84 10.40 -11.37 5.13
N VAL A 85 10.38 -12.43 4.31
CA VAL A 85 9.15 -13.08 3.82
C VAL A 85 8.28 -13.60 4.98
N GLU A 86 8.89 -13.85 6.13
CA GLU A 86 8.23 -14.26 7.37
C GLU A 86 8.57 -13.28 8.51
N PRO A 87 7.58 -12.64 9.16
CA PRO A 87 7.83 -11.82 10.33
C PRO A 87 8.23 -12.66 11.53
N ASP A 88 9.52 -12.83 11.83
CA ASP A 88 9.89 -13.56 13.04
C ASP A 88 9.22 -12.93 14.28
N THR A 89 8.33 -13.68 14.91
CA THR A 89 7.52 -13.26 16.07
C THR A 89 8.38 -13.02 17.31
N THR A 90 9.67 -13.32 17.25
CA THR A 90 10.63 -13.06 18.33
C THR A 90 11.21 -11.65 18.28
N GLY A 91 11.08 -10.92 17.16
CA GLY A 91 11.65 -9.57 17.00
C GLY A 91 13.16 -9.54 16.82
N ASP A 92 13.82 -10.69 16.66
CA ASP A 92 15.28 -10.82 16.69
C ASP A 92 15.94 -10.93 15.29
N LEU A 93 15.19 -10.79 14.19
CA LEU A 93 15.79 -10.76 12.86
C LEU A 93 16.47 -9.41 12.57
N PRO A 94 17.81 -9.36 12.44
CA PRO A 94 18.54 -8.11 12.22
C PRO A 94 18.10 -7.40 10.95
N ASP A 95 17.75 -8.16 9.90
CA ASP A 95 17.36 -7.63 8.59
C ASP A 95 15.98 -6.97 8.63
N PHE A 96 15.04 -7.53 9.40
CA PHE A 96 13.72 -6.94 9.62
C PHE A 96 13.82 -5.59 10.33
N ALA A 97 14.52 -5.58 11.47
CA ALA A 97 14.68 -4.37 12.26
C ALA A 97 15.47 -3.31 11.49
N TRP A 98 16.43 -3.74 10.64
CA TRP A 98 17.14 -2.84 9.74
C TRP A 98 16.22 -2.22 8.68
N ALA A 99 15.38 -3.00 7.99
CA ALA A 99 14.46 -2.49 6.97
C ALA A 99 13.45 -1.49 7.55
N VAL A 100 12.85 -1.79 8.71
CA VAL A 100 11.92 -0.88 9.40
C VAL A 100 12.62 0.43 9.79
N ARG A 101 13.85 0.36 10.32
CA ARG A 101 14.63 1.56 10.65
C ARG A 101 14.95 2.37 9.41
N ARG A 102 15.36 1.74 8.30
CA ARG A 102 15.63 2.45 7.04
C ARG A 102 14.40 3.13 6.47
N ARG A 103 13.23 2.49 6.55
CA ARG A 103 11.96 3.12 6.18
C ARG A 103 11.63 4.34 7.04
N ASP A 104 11.86 4.25 8.35
CA ASP A 104 11.66 5.40 9.25
C ASP A 104 12.69 6.52 9.02
N GLU A 105 13.94 6.20 8.70
CA GLU A 105 14.95 7.19 8.32
C GLU A 105 14.57 7.95 7.04
N ALA A 106 13.97 7.25 6.05
CA ALA A 106 13.44 7.88 4.84
C ALA A 106 12.37 8.92 5.13
N GLU A 107 11.48 8.66 6.10
CA GLU A 107 10.49 9.63 6.55
C GLU A 107 11.16 10.90 7.08
N SER A 108 12.22 10.76 7.86
CA SER A 108 13.00 11.89 8.35
C SER A 108 13.68 12.67 7.22
N VAL A 109 14.22 12.00 6.20
CA VAL A 109 14.76 12.67 5.01
C VAL A 109 13.70 13.49 4.29
N ILE A 110 12.49 12.95 4.10
CA ILE A 110 11.36 13.65 3.48
C ILE A 110 10.96 14.88 4.30
N VAL A 111 10.85 14.75 5.62
CA VAL A 111 10.54 15.87 6.53
C VAL A 111 11.58 16.98 6.43
N ALA A 112 12.88 16.62 6.44
CA ALA A 112 13.97 17.58 6.28
C ALA A 112 13.92 18.29 4.91
N ALA A 113 13.73 17.53 3.83
CA ALA A 113 13.68 18.06 2.48
C ALA A 113 12.49 19.01 2.29
N ARG A 114 11.29 18.65 2.78
CA ARG A 114 10.11 19.54 2.77
C ARG A 114 10.37 20.82 3.54
N ARG A 115 11.01 20.74 4.71
CA ARG A 115 11.32 21.91 5.54
C ARG A 115 12.24 22.89 4.82
N VAL A 116 13.15 22.39 3.98
CA VAL A 116 14.11 23.21 3.22
C VAL A 116 13.54 23.73 1.90
N LEU A 117 12.86 22.88 1.12
CA LEU A 117 12.47 23.19 -0.26
C LEU A 117 11.18 24.02 -0.35
N VAL A 118 10.20 23.77 0.53
CA VAL A 118 8.91 24.47 0.49
C VAL A 118 9.08 25.99 0.65
N PRO A 119 9.88 26.51 1.60
CA PRO A 119 10.13 27.97 1.70
C PRO A 119 10.78 28.59 0.47
N ARG A 120 11.43 27.78 -0.38
CA ARG A 120 12.06 28.20 -1.63
C ARG A 120 11.09 28.15 -2.82
N GLY A 121 9.83 27.75 -2.60
CA GLY A 121 8.84 27.60 -3.65
C GLY A 121 9.05 26.37 -4.53
N THR A 122 9.83 25.38 -4.07
CA THR A 122 9.98 24.08 -4.73
C THR A 122 9.17 23.06 -3.96
N LEU A 123 8.23 22.40 -4.63
CA LEU A 123 7.52 21.27 -4.05
C LEU A 123 8.40 20.02 -4.20
N LEU A 124 8.42 19.18 -3.17
CA LEU A 124 9.25 17.98 -3.19
C LEU A 124 8.80 17.03 -4.32
N GLU A 125 7.50 17.00 -4.56
CA GLU A 125 6.79 16.20 -5.55
C GLU A 125 7.06 16.65 -7.01
N GLU A 126 7.71 17.80 -7.22
CA GLU A 126 8.18 18.23 -8.55
C GLU A 126 9.49 17.56 -8.97
N LEU A 127 10.20 16.92 -8.03
CA LEU A 127 11.40 16.14 -8.29
C LEU A 127 10.99 14.72 -8.69
N GLU A 128 11.42 14.28 -9.87
CA GLU A 128 11.03 12.98 -10.44
C GLU A 128 11.50 11.80 -9.57
N GLU A 129 12.71 11.91 -9.03
CA GLU A 129 13.33 10.92 -8.15
C GLU A 129 12.55 10.76 -6.85
N VAL A 130 11.99 11.86 -6.32
CA VAL A 130 11.13 11.82 -5.13
C VAL A 130 9.82 11.13 -5.45
N ARG A 131 9.18 11.42 -6.58
CA ARG A 131 7.91 10.73 -6.95
C ARG A 131 8.09 9.23 -7.08
N ALA A 132 9.19 8.79 -7.70
CA ALA A 132 9.51 7.36 -7.80
C ALA A 132 9.75 6.75 -6.41
N PHE A 133 10.45 7.48 -5.54
CA PHE A 133 10.71 7.05 -4.17
C PHE A 133 9.45 7.00 -3.30
N ASP A 134 8.58 8.02 -3.34
CA ASP A 134 7.31 8.05 -2.62
C ASP A 134 6.38 6.91 -3.05
N ALA A 135 6.32 6.61 -4.36
CA ALA A 135 5.57 5.47 -4.86
C ALA A 135 6.11 4.14 -4.33
N PHE A 136 7.44 4.01 -4.20
CA PHE A 136 8.07 2.86 -3.57
C PHE A 136 7.73 2.78 -2.08
N LEU A 137 7.85 3.89 -1.33
CA LEU A 137 7.52 3.91 0.10
C LEU A 137 6.06 3.54 0.34
N MET A 138 5.15 4.05 -0.47
CA MET A 138 3.73 3.67 -0.40
C MET A 138 3.52 2.17 -0.66
N LEU A 139 4.22 1.60 -1.65
CA LEU A 139 4.17 0.16 -1.91
C LEU A 139 4.78 -0.65 -0.76
N SER A 140 5.88 -0.16 -0.18
CA SER A 140 6.56 -0.77 0.98
C SER A 140 5.66 -0.74 2.20
N ASP A 141 5.05 0.40 2.52
CA ASP A 141 4.12 0.59 3.64
C ASP A 141 2.87 -0.27 3.45
N PHE A 142 2.36 -0.38 2.22
CA PHE A 142 1.25 -1.28 1.89
C PHE A 142 1.63 -2.75 2.11
N THR A 143 2.81 -3.16 1.64
CA THR A 143 3.34 -4.52 1.84
C THR A 143 3.59 -4.81 3.33
N CYS A 144 4.04 -3.80 4.09
CA CYS A 144 4.19 -3.87 5.55
C CYS A 144 2.84 -3.98 6.24
N GLY A 145 1.84 -3.18 5.86
CA GLY A 145 0.54 -3.10 6.55
C GLY A 145 -0.28 -4.39 6.54
N GLY A 146 0.04 -5.37 5.68
CA GLY A 146 -0.52 -6.72 5.73
C GLY A 146 0.27 -7.72 6.59
N ARG A 147 1.47 -7.35 7.06
CA ARG A 147 2.46 -8.26 7.69
C ARG A 147 3.01 -7.75 9.01
N LEU A 148 2.89 -6.46 9.28
CA LEU A 148 3.55 -5.74 10.34
C LEU A 148 2.53 -5.04 11.23
N GLY A 149 2.48 -5.44 12.49
CA GLY A 149 1.72 -4.74 13.52
C GLY A 149 2.44 -3.47 13.96
N ARG A 150 1.66 -2.48 14.44
CA ARG A 150 2.22 -1.26 15.03
C ARG A 150 3.23 -1.55 16.15
N THR A 151 2.90 -2.45 17.08
CA THR A 151 3.80 -2.81 18.19
C THR A 151 5.13 -3.39 17.69
N ASP A 152 5.08 -4.23 16.66
CA ASP A 152 6.28 -4.85 16.10
C ASP A 152 7.16 -3.82 15.37
N ALA A 153 6.55 -2.86 14.68
CA ALA A 153 7.26 -1.75 14.06
C ALA A 153 7.94 -0.86 15.12
N GLU A 154 7.22 -0.51 16.19
CA GLU A 154 7.75 0.24 17.33
C GLU A 154 8.92 -0.49 17.99
N ARG A 155 8.79 -1.80 18.19
CA ARG A 155 9.85 -2.66 18.75
C ARG A 155 11.08 -2.72 17.83
N ALA A 156 10.87 -2.90 16.52
CA ALA A 156 11.93 -3.00 15.51
C ALA A 156 12.73 -1.70 15.34
N MET A 157 12.08 -0.55 15.51
CA MET A 157 12.74 0.75 15.51
C MET A 157 13.69 0.94 16.71
N GLY A 158 13.51 0.18 17.79
CA GLY A 158 14.31 0.30 19.00
C GLY A 158 14.26 1.71 19.57
N GLU A 159 15.43 2.35 19.74
CA GLU A 159 15.53 3.72 20.25
C GLU A 159 14.83 4.76 19.35
N ARG A 160 14.69 4.50 18.03
CA ARG A 160 13.96 5.36 17.09
C ARG A 160 12.44 5.32 17.30
N GLY A 161 11.92 4.38 18.10
CA GLY A 161 10.49 4.30 18.42
C GLY A 161 9.91 5.60 19.02
N LEU A 162 10.75 6.48 19.56
CA LEU A 162 10.35 7.83 20.01
C LEU A 162 9.81 8.71 18.87
N LEU A 163 10.13 8.40 17.61
CA LEU A 163 9.67 9.10 16.42
C LEU A 163 8.29 8.60 15.93
N ALA A 164 7.74 7.54 16.54
CA ALA A 164 6.39 7.02 16.30
C ALA A 164 5.33 7.94 16.93
N THR A 165 5.31 9.19 16.48
CA THR A 165 4.40 10.24 16.95
C THR A 165 3.11 10.24 16.12
N PRO A 166 2.03 10.89 16.60
CA PRO A 166 0.81 11.04 15.80
C PRO A 166 1.11 11.67 14.44
N GLY A 167 0.58 11.06 13.37
CA GLY A 167 0.85 11.41 11.97
C GLY A 167 2.07 10.70 11.35
N SER A 168 2.77 9.84 12.09
CA SER A 168 3.84 9.00 11.53
C SER A 168 3.27 7.82 10.73
N TRP A 169 4.07 7.27 9.80
CA TRP A 169 3.69 6.11 9.00
C TRP A 169 3.33 4.87 9.85
N VAL A 170 3.93 4.74 11.04
CA VAL A 170 3.68 3.67 12.00
C VAL A 170 2.25 3.71 12.56
N GLU A 171 1.62 4.89 12.61
CA GLU A 171 0.21 5.01 12.99
C GLU A 171 -0.71 4.39 11.93
N ALA A 172 -0.31 4.36 10.66
CA ALA A 172 -1.09 3.72 9.59
C ALA A 172 -1.03 2.19 9.66
N LEU A 173 -0.09 1.61 10.41
CA LEU A 173 -0.01 0.16 10.60
C LEU A 173 -1.12 -0.36 11.50
N PRO A 174 -1.65 -1.56 11.22
CA PRO A 174 -2.68 -2.18 12.04
C PRO A 174 -2.15 -2.47 13.45
N ASP A 175 -2.99 -2.22 14.45
CA ASP A 175 -2.74 -2.68 15.82
C ASP A 175 -3.13 -4.16 15.92
N LEU A 176 -2.25 -5.04 15.42
CA LEU A 176 -2.52 -6.48 15.28
C LEU A 176 -2.66 -7.16 16.65
N GLU A 177 -1.83 -6.81 17.64
CA GLU A 177 -1.96 -7.36 18.99
C GLU A 177 -3.31 -6.95 19.62
N ARG A 178 -3.78 -5.70 19.49
CA ARG A 178 -5.13 -5.34 19.94
C ARG A 178 -6.23 -5.93 19.06
N ALA A 179 -5.98 -6.21 17.78
CA ALA A 179 -6.96 -6.86 16.93
C ALA A 179 -7.10 -8.34 17.32
N GLU A 180 -6.00 -9.03 17.57
CA GLU A 180 -5.95 -10.43 18.04
C GLU A 180 -6.46 -10.56 19.47
N GLU A 181 -6.16 -9.62 20.38
CA GLU A 181 -6.78 -9.58 21.70
C GLU A 181 -8.28 -9.31 21.60
N ARG A 182 -8.73 -8.39 20.75
CA ARG A 182 -10.17 -8.16 20.51
C ARG A 182 -10.84 -9.35 19.84
N ILE A 183 -10.15 -10.09 18.98
CA ILE A 183 -10.64 -11.31 18.35
C ILE A 183 -10.67 -12.45 19.37
N ALA A 184 -9.66 -12.62 20.22
CA ALA A 184 -9.62 -13.64 21.27
C ALA A 184 -10.59 -13.34 22.42
N GLU A 185 -10.79 -12.06 22.76
CA GLU A 185 -11.82 -11.57 23.67
C GLU A 185 -13.22 -11.77 23.06
N ALA A 186 -13.39 -11.46 21.76
CA ALA A 186 -14.62 -11.74 21.01
C ALA A 186 -14.90 -13.25 20.91
N GLU A 187 -13.89 -14.08 20.68
CA GLU A 187 -14.00 -15.53 20.62
C GLU A 187 -14.34 -16.11 21.99
N LYS A 188 -13.76 -15.60 23.08
CA LYS A 188 -14.19 -15.95 24.46
C LYS A 188 -15.60 -15.47 24.80
N THR A 189 -16.08 -14.40 24.17
CA THR A 189 -17.45 -13.87 24.36
C THR A 189 -18.45 -14.37 23.31
N THR A 190 -18.06 -15.21 22.35
CA THR A 190 -18.97 -15.81 21.34
C THR A 190 -19.82 -16.97 21.87
N SER A 191 -20.48 -16.75 23.01
CA SER A 191 -21.85 -17.22 23.23
C SER A 191 -22.87 -16.07 23.13
N GLU A 192 -22.43 -14.84 22.86
CA GLU A 192 -23.33 -13.70 22.64
C GLU A 192 -23.28 -13.21 21.18
N PRO A 193 -24.44 -12.83 20.60
CA PRO A 193 -24.52 -12.39 19.21
C PRO A 193 -23.71 -11.11 19.01
N LEU A 194 -22.84 -11.10 17.99
CA LEU A 194 -22.05 -9.93 17.58
C LEU A 194 -22.91 -8.66 17.59
N PRO A 195 -22.42 -7.54 18.17
CA PRO A 195 -23.24 -6.38 18.46
C PRO A 195 -23.83 -5.77 17.18
N PHE A 196 -25.09 -5.33 17.30
CA PHE A 196 -25.91 -4.65 16.29
C PHE A 196 -25.36 -3.30 15.79
N ALA A 197 -24.08 -3.01 15.99
CA ALA A 197 -23.47 -1.75 15.61
C ALA A 197 -23.37 -1.62 14.08
N MET A 198 -23.82 -0.47 13.56
CA MET A 198 -23.65 -0.10 12.17
C MET A 198 -22.17 0.14 11.86
N PRO A 199 -21.66 -0.24 10.68
CA PRO A 199 -20.29 0.05 10.28
C PRO A 199 -20.00 1.55 10.23
N SER A 200 -18.77 1.96 10.57
CA SER A 200 -18.29 3.33 10.39
C SER A 200 -17.85 3.58 8.95
N ASP A 201 -17.82 4.84 8.51
CA ASP A 201 -17.36 5.23 7.17
C ASP A 201 -15.96 4.67 6.84
N ALA A 202 -15.03 4.69 7.79
CA ALA A 202 -13.71 4.10 7.62
C ALA A 202 -13.74 2.58 7.38
N SER A 203 -14.68 1.87 8.01
CA SER A 203 -14.87 0.43 7.80
C SER A 203 -15.49 0.15 6.44
N VAL A 204 -16.40 1.01 5.99
CA VAL A 204 -16.99 0.92 4.65
C VAL A 204 -15.96 1.24 3.59
N ASP A 205 -15.13 2.27 3.78
CA ASP A 205 -14.05 2.63 2.87
C ASP A 205 -13.03 1.49 2.74
N ALA A 206 -12.61 0.87 3.85
CA ALA A 206 -11.72 -0.30 3.82
C ALA A 206 -12.35 -1.50 3.08
N TYR A 207 -13.66 -1.69 3.15
CA TYR A 207 -14.34 -2.71 2.36
C TYR A 207 -14.40 -2.35 0.88
N VAL A 208 -14.80 -1.12 0.55
CA VAL A 208 -14.91 -0.64 -0.83
C VAL A 208 -13.54 -0.70 -1.51
N THR A 209 -12.49 -0.25 -0.84
CA THR A 209 -11.14 -0.13 -1.43
C THR A 209 -10.32 -1.42 -1.37
N GLN A 210 -10.40 -2.18 -0.28
CA GLN A 210 -9.50 -3.32 -0.02
C GLN A 210 -10.23 -4.67 0.08
N GLY A 211 -11.57 -4.67 0.21
CA GLY A 211 -12.36 -5.89 0.39
C GLY A 211 -12.33 -6.46 1.81
N ARG A 212 -11.81 -5.69 2.78
CA ARG A 212 -11.70 -6.09 4.20
C ARG A 212 -13.05 -6.01 4.92
N LEU A 213 -13.16 -6.69 6.06
CA LEU A 213 -14.36 -6.68 6.93
C LEU A 213 -15.66 -7.15 6.27
N ALA A 214 -15.56 -7.86 5.16
CA ALA A 214 -16.70 -8.16 4.31
C ALA A 214 -17.83 -8.94 4.98
N ALA A 215 -17.51 -9.92 5.84
CA ALA A 215 -18.54 -10.66 6.57
C ALA A 215 -19.41 -9.73 7.43
N TRP A 216 -18.80 -8.69 8.01
CA TRP A 216 -19.49 -7.70 8.83
C TRP A 216 -20.26 -6.69 7.96
N ILE A 217 -19.64 -6.11 6.93
CA ILE A 217 -20.26 -5.13 6.04
C ILE A 217 -21.41 -5.74 5.23
N GLU A 218 -21.20 -6.87 4.56
CA GLU A 218 -22.24 -7.57 3.81
C GLU A 218 -23.31 -8.14 4.75
N GLY A 219 -22.93 -8.49 5.98
CA GLY A 219 -23.87 -8.83 7.06
C GLY A 219 -24.77 -7.65 7.44
N ALA A 220 -24.19 -6.46 7.64
CA ALA A 220 -24.94 -5.24 7.93
C ALA A 220 -25.85 -4.85 6.76
N ALA A 221 -25.37 -4.94 5.52
CA ALA A 221 -26.14 -4.69 4.31
C ALA A 221 -27.32 -5.67 4.14
N ARG A 222 -27.15 -6.95 4.51
CA ARG A 222 -28.27 -7.91 4.54
C ARG A 222 -29.31 -7.59 5.61
N ARG A 223 -28.90 -7.00 6.73
CA ARG A 223 -29.81 -6.64 7.84
C ARG A 223 -30.49 -5.29 7.66
N SER A 224 -29.88 -4.35 6.93
CA SER A 224 -30.36 -2.98 6.74
C SER A 224 -30.42 -2.60 5.25
N PRO A 225 -31.61 -2.55 4.64
CA PRO A 225 -31.78 -2.14 3.24
C PRO A 225 -31.26 -0.73 2.95
N ALA A 226 -31.45 0.21 3.88
CA ALA A 226 -30.98 1.60 3.74
C ALA A 226 -29.44 1.66 3.66
N PHE A 227 -28.75 0.93 4.54
CA PHE A 227 -27.29 0.85 4.48
C PHE A 227 -26.78 0.16 3.22
N ALA A 228 -27.51 -0.84 2.72
CA ALA A 228 -27.17 -1.48 1.47
C ALA A 228 -27.36 -0.54 0.26
N GLU A 229 -28.30 0.39 0.30
CA GLU A 229 -28.41 1.46 -0.72
C GLU A 229 -27.27 2.48 -0.61
N GLU A 230 -26.89 2.88 0.61
CA GLU A 230 -25.74 3.75 0.85
C GLU A 230 -24.42 3.12 0.38
N LEU A 231 -24.20 1.83 0.68
CA LEU A 231 -23.04 1.07 0.24
C LEU A 231 -22.97 0.96 -1.29
N GLU A 232 -24.12 0.72 -1.95
CA GLU A 232 -24.20 0.72 -3.41
C GLU A 232 -23.84 2.10 -3.99
N ALA A 233 -24.40 3.18 -3.44
CA ALA A 233 -24.10 4.53 -3.87
C ALA A 233 -22.62 4.90 -3.67
N MET A 234 -22.00 4.45 -2.58
CA MET A 234 -20.57 4.66 -2.33
C MET A 234 -19.71 3.91 -3.35
N ILE A 235 -20.00 2.63 -3.61
CA ILE A 235 -19.25 1.85 -4.59
C ILE A 235 -19.37 2.50 -5.97
N ASP A 236 -20.58 2.91 -6.36
CA ASP A 236 -20.83 3.61 -7.63
C ASP A 236 -20.15 4.97 -7.71
N ALA A 237 -20.11 5.74 -6.62
CA ALA A 237 -19.41 7.02 -6.55
C ALA A 237 -17.90 6.83 -6.69
N SER A 238 -17.33 5.81 -6.04
CA SER A 238 -15.91 5.44 -6.19
C SER A 238 -15.60 5.04 -7.64
N PHE A 239 -16.49 4.32 -8.31
CA PHE A 239 -16.39 4.04 -9.74
C PHE A 239 -16.42 5.31 -10.60
N ALA A 240 -17.39 6.18 -10.38
CA ALA A 240 -17.61 7.39 -11.18
C ALA A 240 -16.51 8.46 -11.00
N ALA A 241 -15.88 8.50 -9.81
CA ALA A 241 -14.79 9.42 -9.52
C ALA A 241 -13.46 9.07 -10.22
N GLY A 242 -13.42 7.98 -11.01
CA GLY A 242 -12.19 7.47 -11.61
C GLY A 242 -11.22 6.89 -10.57
N ALA A 243 -11.68 6.69 -9.33
CA ALA A 243 -10.86 6.14 -8.26
C ALA A 243 -10.64 4.65 -8.55
N MET A 244 -9.42 4.31 -8.96
CA MET A 244 -8.94 2.99 -9.35
C MET A 244 -8.83 1.98 -8.19
N VAL A 245 -9.66 2.15 -7.18
CA VAL A 245 -9.52 1.49 -5.87
C VAL A 245 -10.90 0.97 -5.43
N VAL A 246 -11.55 0.17 -6.27
CA VAL A 246 -12.70 -0.63 -5.83
C VAL A 246 -12.30 -2.09 -5.85
N SER A 247 -12.40 -2.73 -4.68
CA SER A 247 -12.07 -4.13 -4.51
C SER A 247 -12.98 -5.03 -5.33
N LEU A 248 -12.44 -6.15 -5.78
CA LEU A 248 -13.19 -7.18 -6.50
C LEU A 248 -14.34 -7.74 -5.66
N ARG A 249 -14.20 -7.69 -4.33
CA ARG A 249 -15.25 -8.11 -3.40
C ARG A 249 -16.43 -7.16 -3.36
N ALA A 250 -16.20 -5.85 -3.29
CA ALA A 250 -17.26 -4.85 -3.37
C ALA A 250 -17.98 -4.92 -4.73
N LEU A 251 -17.22 -5.10 -5.81
CA LEU A 251 -17.74 -5.35 -7.15
C LEU A 251 -18.64 -6.58 -7.26
N ARG A 252 -18.22 -7.69 -6.63
CA ARG A 252 -18.97 -8.95 -6.61
C ARG A 252 -20.27 -8.81 -5.81
N TRP A 253 -20.21 -8.15 -4.66
CA TRP A 253 -21.40 -7.88 -3.85
C TRP A 253 -22.41 -7.03 -4.63
N LEU A 254 -21.92 -5.98 -5.29
CA LEU A 254 -22.72 -5.07 -6.12
C LEU A 254 -23.35 -5.78 -7.33
N SER A 255 -22.59 -6.64 -8.01
CA SER A 255 -23.07 -7.44 -9.16
C SER A 255 -24.08 -8.50 -8.74
N GLY A 256 -24.00 -8.98 -7.50
CA GLY A 256 -24.93 -9.93 -6.90
C GLY A 256 -26.24 -9.31 -6.40
N ARG A 257 -26.40 -7.98 -6.43
CA ARG A 257 -27.60 -7.32 -5.89
C ARG A 257 -28.83 -7.57 -6.79
N PRO A 258 -29.96 -8.06 -6.23
CA PRO A 258 -31.18 -8.24 -7.01
C PRO A 258 -31.69 -6.89 -7.51
N GLY A 259 -31.83 -6.74 -8.83
CA GLY A 259 -32.31 -5.52 -9.48
C GLY A 259 -31.29 -4.81 -10.39
N ARG A 260 -29.99 -5.12 -10.27
CA ARG A 260 -28.92 -4.49 -11.08
C ARG A 260 -28.44 -5.30 -12.28
N SER A 261 -28.99 -6.50 -12.51
CA SER A 261 -28.79 -7.24 -13.78
C SER A 261 -29.52 -6.50 -14.92
N ARG A 262 -29.01 -5.32 -15.29
CA ARG A 262 -29.42 -4.61 -16.50
C ARG A 262 -28.92 -5.44 -17.68
N ALA A 263 -29.88 -5.99 -18.42
CA ALA A 263 -29.75 -6.54 -19.76
C ALA A 263 -29.05 -7.90 -19.91
N SER A 264 -29.41 -8.90 -19.09
CA SER A 264 -29.51 -10.24 -19.68
C SER A 264 -30.77 -10.25 -20.57
N LYS A 265 -30.57 -10.29 -21.90
CA LYS A 265 -31.66 -10.47 -22.88
C LYS A 265 -32.60 -11.58 -22.41
N PRO A 266 -33.93 -11.46 -22.60
CA PRO A 266 -34.85 -12.55 -22.29
C PRO A 266 -34.44 -13.77 -23.14
N GLY A 267 -33.96 -14.83 -22.50
CA GLY A 267 -33.49 -16.05 -23.16
C GLY A 267 -31.99 -16.33 -23.06
N ALA A 268 -31.18 -15.46 -22.46
CA ALA A 268 -29.82 -15.84 -22.07
C ALA A 268 -29.88 -16.81 -20.89
N ALA A 269 -29.35 -18.03 -21.08
CA ALA A 269 -29.18 -18.98 -19.99
C ALA A 269 -28.41 -18.29 -18.85
N PRO A 270 -28.75 -18.53 -17.57
CA PRO A 270 -28.04 -17.94 -16.46
C PRO A 270 -26.55 -18.27 -16.60
N ALA A 271 -25.71 -17.25 -16.76
CA ALA A 271 -24.28 -17.42 -16.69
C ALA A 271 -23.97 -18.10 -15.35
N LYS A 272 -23.34 -19.27 -15.39
CA LYS A 272 -23.11 -20.12 -14.20
C LYS A 272 -22.30 -19.41 -13.10
N ARG A 273 -21.67 -18.27 -13.40
CA ARG A 273 -21.00 -17.35 -12.48
C ARG A 273 -21.19 -15.91 -12.98
N PRO A 274 -21.51 -14.93 -12.10
CA PRO A 274 -21.46 -13.52 -12.49
C PRO A 274 -20.01 -13.16 -12.83
N SER A 275 -19.74 -12.62 -14.03
CA SER A 275 -18.43 -12.09 -14.36
C SER A 275 -18.25 -10.73 -13.68
N VAL A 276 -17.05 -10.47 -13.15
CA VAL A 276 -16.70 -9.16 -12.63
C VAL A 276 -16.02 -8.38 -13.75
N ARG A 277 -16.68 -7.31 -14.20
CA ARG A 277 -16.08 -6.42 -15.19
C ARG A 277 -15.09 -5.50 -14.51
N ILE A 278 -13.83 -5.59 -14.94
CA ILE A 278 -12.78 -4.70 -14.49
C ILE A 278 -12.55 -3.70 -15.62
N THR A 279 -12.81 -2.44 -15.34
CA THR A 279 -12.64 -1.39 -16.33
C THR A 279 -11.16 -1.07 -16.51
N ALA A 280 -10.52 -1.82 -17.39
CA ALA A 280 -9.19 -1.60 -17.87
C ALA A 280 -9.27 -1.37 -19.38
N VAL A 281 -9.27 -0.10 -19.79
CA VAL A 281 -9.24 0.25 -21.22
C VAL A 281 -7.90 -0.24 -21.78
N PRO A 282 -7.88 -1.17 -22.76
CA PRO A 282 -6.64 -1.51 -23.45
C PRO A 282 -6.10 -0.23 -24.09
N PRO A 283 -4.84 0.16 -23.89
CA PRO A 283 -4.37 1.42 -24.44
C PRO A 283 -4.39 1.45 -25.99
N ALA A 284 -4.54 0.31 -26.66
CA ALA A 284 -4.86 0.23 -28.10
C ALA A 284 -6.24 0.82 -28.46
N ALA A 285 -7.24 0.70 -27.58
CA ALA A 285 -8.56 1.31 -27.76
C ALA A 285 -8.52 2.84 -27.57
N LEU A 286 -7.63 3.33 -26.69
CA LEU A 286 -7.35 4.77 -26.54
C LEU A 286 -6.59 5.32 -27.75
N ALA A 287 -5.58 4.59 -28.26
CA ALA A 287 -4.80 4.98 -29.44
C ALA A 287 -5.62 4.98 -30.75
N ALA A 288 -6.69 4.19 -30.83
CA ALA A 288 -7.61 4.18 -31.98
C ALA A 288 -8.58 5.38 -32.00
N ALA A 289 -8.83 6.00 -30.83
CA ALA A 289 -9.71 7.16 -30.69
C ALA A 289 -9.00 8.48 -31.07
N ASP A 290 -7.72 8.62 -30.72
CA ASP A 290 -6.89 9.79 -31.05
C ASP A 290 -5.88 9.46 -32.15
N ARG A 291 -6.22 9.77 -33.40
CA ARG A 291 -5.38 9.50 -34.59
C ARG A 291 -4.02 10.24 -34.64
N ASN A 292 -3.57 10.92 -33.58
CA ASN A 292 -2.38 11.76 -33.63
C ASN A 292 -1.38 11.63 -32.47
N GLU A 293 -1.55 10.69 -31.53
CA GLU A 293 -0.55 10.47 -30.47
C GLU A 293 -0.10 9.01 -30.42
N ALA A 294 0.76 8.62 -31.35
CA ALA A 294 1.58 7.43 -31.23
C ALA A 294 2.78 7.72 -30.31
N LEU A 295 2.55 7.92 -29.00
CA LEU A 295 3.60 8.08 -27.99
C LEU A 295 3.08 7.57 -26.62
N VAL A 296 3.60 6.41 -26.20
CA VAL A 296 3.50 5.83 -24.85
C VAL A 296 2.07 5.69 -24.31
N ALA A 297 1.40 4.62 -24.71
CA ALA A 297 0.09 4.31 -24.16
C ALA A 297 0.23 3.88 -22.68
N PRO A 298 -0.49 4.50 -21.72
CA PRO A 298 -0.25 4.35 -20.30
C PRO A 298 -0.59 2.94 -19.81
N GLN A 299 0.33 2.32 -19.07
CA GLN A 299 0.08 1.11 -18.29
C GLN A 299 -0.92 1.44 -17.17
N ARG A 300 -1.99 0.64 -17.03
CA ARG A 300 -3.07 0.86 -16.06
C ARG A 300 -3.05 -0.24 -15.01
N THR A 301 -2.84 0.10 -13.74
CA THR A 301 -2.86 -0.86 -12.62
C THR A 301 -4.18 -0.77 -11.87
N VAL A 302 -4.88 -1.89 -11.72
CA VAL A 302 -6.09 -2.02 -10.92
C VAL A 302 -5.80 -2.86 -9.69
N HIS A 303 -6.12 -2.35 -8.51
CA HIS A 303 -6.03 -3.11 -7.27
C HIS A 303 -7.29 -3.96 -7.11
N LEU A 304 -7.14 -5.29 -7.09
CA LEU A 304 -8.26 -6.23 -6.90
C LEU A 304 -8.62 -6.42 -5.43
N GLY A 305 -7.75 -6.00 -4.51
CA GLY A 305 -7.91 -6.16 -3.07
C GLY A 305 -7.67 -7.61 -2.62
N ALA A 306 -8.21 -7.96 -1.45
CA ALA A 306 -8.08 -9.31 -0.90
C ALA A 306 -9.00 -10.33 -1.61
N LEU A 307 -8.40 -11.43 -2.07
CA LEU A 307 -9.06 -12.55 -2.72
C LEU A 307 -9.56 -13.55 -1.67
N ASP A 308 -10.85 -13.52 -1.38
CA ASP A 308 -11.51 -14.43 -0.42
C ASP A 308 -11.94 -15.74 -1.08
N PRO A 309 -11.64 -16.92 -0.52
CA PRO A 309 -11.25 -17.18 0.87
C PRO A 309 -9.74 -17.28 1.12
N LEU A 310 -8.92 -16.82 0.18
CA LEU A 310 -7.49 -17.08 0.20
C LEU A 310 -6.67 -16.07 0.99
N ASP A 311 -7.21 -14.93 1.40
CA ASP A 311 -6.42 -13.88 2.06
C ASP A 311 -5.14 -13.56 1.27
N VAL A 312 -5.32 -13.40 -0.05
CA VAL A 312 -4.26 -13.04 -1.00
C VAL A 312 -4.60 -11.67 -1.53
N GLU A 313 -3.71 -10.69 -1.40
CA GLU A 313 -3.91 -9.41 -2.06
C GLU A 313 -3.47 -9.49 -3.52
N ALA A 314 -4.22 -8.83 -4.40
CA ALA A 314 -4.01 -8.94 -5.84
C ALA A 314 -4.06 -7.59 -6.55
N SER A 315 -3.20 -7.41 -7.54
CA SER A 315 -3.24 -6.30 -8.49
C SER A 315 -3.14 -6.82 -9.92
N LEU A 316 -3.84 -6.16 -10.83
CA LEU A 316 -3.83 -6.45 -12.25
C LEU A 316 -3.36 -5.22 -13.01
N THR A 317 -2.20 -5.34 -13.65
CA THR A 317 -1.66 -4.29 -14.48
C THR A 317 -1.83 -4.61 -15.96
N VAL A 318 -2.53 -3.75 -16.67
CA VAL A 318 -2.88 -3.93 -18.09
C VAL A 318 -2.14 -2.89 -18.93
N SER A 319 -1.42 -3.37 -19.93
CA SER A 319 -0.81 -2.57 -21.00
C SER A 319 -1.44 -2.93 -22.35
N VAL A 320 -0.98 -2.28 -23.44
CA VAL A 320 -1.40 -2.61 -24.82
C VAL A 320 -1.21 -4.09 -25.11
N GLU A 321 -0.06 -4.61 -24.71
CA GLU A 321 0.38 -5.93 -25.13
C GLU A 321 0.03 -6.99 -24.10
N THR A 322 -0.03 -6.63 -22.81
CA THR A 322 -0.03 -7.63 -21.74
C THR A 322 -0.86 -7.23 -20.54
N ALA A 323 -1.56 -8.21 -19.96
CA ALA A 323 -2.13 -8.15 -18.62
C ALA A 323 -1.25 -8.95 -17.65
N THR A 324 -0.82 -8.32 -16.58
CA THR A 324 0.05 -8.90 -15.55
C THR A 324 -0.68 -8.91 -14.22
N LEU A 325 -1.01 -10.09 -13.72
CA LEU A 325 -1.52 -10.28 -12.37
C LEU A 325 -0.34 -10.45 -11.42
N GLN A 326 -0.34 -9.68 -10.33
CA GLN A 326 0.57 -9.85 -9.21
C GLN A 326 -0.25 -10.25 -7.97
N LEU A 327 0.20 -11.27 -7.27
CA LEU A 327 -0.42 -11.75 -6.04
C LEU A 327 0.56 -11.72 -4.88
N PHE A 328 0.04 -11.33 -3.73
CA PHE A 328 0.74 -11.20 -2.46
C PHE A 328 -0.01 -12.03 -1.41
N PRO A 329 0.38 -13.30 -1.20
CA PRO A 329 -0.20 -14.15 -0.17
C PRO A 329 -0.02 -13.54 1.22
N ALA A 330 -1.04 -13.66 2.08
CA ALA A 330 -0.89 -13.40 3.51
C ALA A 330 0.12 -14.38 4.13
N ARG A 331 0.64 -14.00 5.30
CA ARG A 331 1.66 -14.77 6.01
C ARG A 331 1.15 -16.20 6.31
N GLY A 332 1.98 -17.20 6.01
CA GLY A 332 1.68 -18.61 6.27
C GLY A 332 0.73 -19.24 5.24
N LEU A 333 0.36 -18.51 4.19
CA LEU A 333 -0.39 -19.05 3.07
C LEU A 333 0.54 -19.48 1.93
N ASP A 334 0.70 -20.78 1.76
CA ASP A 334 1.36 -21.33 0.58
C ASP A 334 0.39 -21.46 -0.58
N LEU A 335 0.72 -20.83 -1.71
CA LEU A 335 0.00 -21.04 -2.96
C LEU A 335 0.56 -22.25 -3.71
N ALA A 336 -0.33 -23.08 -4.24
CA ALA A 336 0.01 -24.24 -5.06
C ALA A 336 -0.05 -23.94 -6.57
N ARG A 337 -0.93 -23.02 -6.96
CA ARG A 337 -1.21 -22.72 -8.37
C ARG A 337 -1.87 -21.35 -8.53
N VAL A 338 -1.39 -20.61 -9.52
CA VAL A 338 -2.02 -19.37 -9.99
C VAL A 338 -2.22 -19.46 -11.48
N GLN A 339 -3.43 -19.15 -11.95
CA GLN A 339 -3.82 -19.14 -13.34
C GLN A 339 -4.49 -17.82 -13.68
N LEU A 340 -4.11 -17.26 -14.83
CA LEU A 340 -4.80 -16.15 -15.47
C LEU A 340 -4.96 -16.50 -16.95
N GLY A 341 -6.21 -16.62 -17.41
CA GLY A 341 -6.50 -17.11 -18.76
C GLY A 341 -5.84 -18.47 -19.02
N SER A 342 -4.99 -18.54 -20.04
CA SER A 342 -4.24 -19.74 -20.40
C SER A 342 -2.90 -19.91 -19.67
N ALA A 343 -2.39 -18.87 -19.00
CA ALA A 343 -1.12 -18.93 -18.31
C ALA A 343 -1.29 -19.50 -16.89
N VAL A 344 -0.38 -20.39 -16.50
CA VAL A 344 -0.37 -21.05 -15.19
C VAL A 344 1.04 -21.03 -14.64
N ILE A 345 1.18 -20.65 -13.37
CA ILE A 345 2.42 -20.75 -12.60
C ILE A 345 2.19 -21.58 -11.33
N HIS A 346 3.25 -22.21 -10.86
CA HIS A 346 3.26 -23.11 -9.69
C HIS A 346 4.26 -22.71 -8.61
N ALA A 347 4.98 -21.62 -8.83
CA ALA A 347 5.93 -21.06 -7.89
C ALA A 347 5.96 -19.53 -8.05
N PRO A 348 6.30 -18.79 -6.98
CA PRO A 348 6.61 -17.37 -7.11
C PRO A 348 7.92 -17.16 -7.90
N ASP A 349 8.16 -15.92 -8.30
CA ASP A 349 9.45 -15.52 -8.86
C ASP A 349 10.55 -15.41 -7.79
N ALA A 350 11.74 -14.97 -8.20
CA ALA A 350 12.91 -14.83 -7.32
C ALA A 350 12.72 -13.83 -6.18
N GLU A 351 11.72 -12.94 -6.27
CA GLU A 351 11.38 -11.95 -5.24
C GLU A 351 10.25 -12.45 -4.33
N GLY A 352 9.80 -13.71 -4.51
CA GLY A 352 8.71 -14.29 -3.73
C GLY A 352 7.32 -13.80 -4.17
N ILE A 353 7.22 -13.12 -5.31
CA ILE A 353 5.94 -12.58 -5.82
C ILE A 353 5.37 -13.54 -6.87
N TRP A 354 4.06 -13.79 -6.79
CA TRP A 354 3.37 -14.59 -7.79
C TRP A 354 2.94 -13.71 -8.96
N ARG A 355 3.67 -13.77 -10.07
CA ARG A 355 3.39 -12.96 -11.27
C ARG A 355 2.97 -13.82 -12.46
N VAL A 356 1.74 -13.61 -12.93
CA VAL A 356 1.24 -14.24 -14.16
C VAL A 356 1.02 -13.19 -15.23
N LYS A 357 1.62 -13.39 -16.40
CA LYS A 357 1.53 -12.47 -17.53
C LYS A 357 0.88 -13.16 -18.71
N VAL A 358 -0.14 -12.52 -19.28
CA VAL A 358 -0.83 -12.96 -20.49
C VAL A 358 -0.89 -11.83 -21.52
N PRO A 359 -1.02 -12.15 -22.83
CA PRO A 359 -1.36 -11.14 -23.82
C PRO A 359 -2.71 -10.47 -23.50
N THR A 360 -2.82 -9.17 -23.69
CA THR A 360 -4.11 -8.46 -23.57
C THR A 360 -5.08 -8.98 -24.63
N THR A 361 -6.33 -9.24 -24.24
CA THR A 361 -7.36 -9.81 -25.11
C THR A 361 -8.73 -9.25 -24.76
N ASP A 362 -9.62 -9.18 -25.76
CA ASP A 362 -11.03 -8.83 -25.58
C ASP A 362 -11.85 -10.01 -25.02
N GLN A 363 -11.23 -11.18 -24.86
CA GLN A 363 -11.87 -12.34 -24.24
C GLN A 363 -11.76 -12.28 -22.71
N PRO A 364 -12.79 -12.76 -21.98
CA PRO A 364 -12.69 -12.87 -20.53
C PRO A 364 -11.52 -13.75 -20.09
N LEU A 365 -10.84 -13.34 -19.03
CA LEU A 365 -9.72 -14.06 -18.43
C LEU A 365 -10.21 -14.85 -17.21
N ASP A 366 -10.04 -16.17 -17.25
CA ASP A 366 -10.27 -17.01 -16.08
C ASP A 366 -9.13 -16.81 -15.07
N LEU A 367 -9.45 -16.22 -13.91
CA LEU A 367 -8.55 -16.13 -12.77
C LEU A 367 -8.83 -17.30 -11.82
N ARG A 368 -7.79 -18.09 -11.53
CA ARG A 368 -7.85 -19.11 -10.49
C ARG A 368 -6.59 -19.09 -9.63
N VAL A 369 -6.79 -18.96 -8.32
CA VAL A 369 -5.73 -19.03 -7.31
C VAL A 369 -6.05 -20.20 -6.39
N GLN A 370 -5.06 -21.03 -6.10
CA GLN A 370 -5.23 -22.20 -5.25
C GLN A 370 -4.12 -22.26 -4.22
N ALA A 371 -4.49 -22.42 -2.94
CA ALA A 371 -3.57 -22.67 -1.85
C ALA A 371 -3.25 -24.16 -1.69
N CYS A 372 -2.12 -24.46 -1.06
CA CYS A 372 -1.68 -25.81 -0.73
C CYS A 372 -2.64 -26.54 0.21
N ASP A 373 -3.39 -25.80 1.03
CA ASP A 373 -4.44 -26.32 1.91
C ASP A 373 -5.74 -26.70 1.16
N GLY A 374 -5.79 -26.48 -0.16
CA GLY A 374 -6.91 -26.84 -1.02
C GLY A 374 -7.99 -25.76 -1.16
N ARG A 375 -7.88 -24.61 -0.46
CA ARG A 375 -8.75 -23.47 -0.73
C ARG A 375 -8.51 -22.93 -2.15
N VAL A 376 -9.59 -22.46 -2.79
CA VAL A 376 -9.55 -21.96 -4.16
C VAL A 376 -10.34 -20.66 -4.27
N PHE A 377 -9.74 -19.67 -4.93
CA PHE A 377 -10.41 -18.49 -5.45
C PHE A 377 -10.55 -18.65 -6.98
N GLU A 378 -11.75 -18.41 -7.51
CA GLU A 378 -12.01 -18.45 -8.95
C GLU A 378 -12.90 -17.27 -9.35
N GLU A 379 -12.52 -16.56 -10.41
CA GLU A 379 -13.26 -15.42 -10.94
C GLU A 379 -13.08 -15.28 -12.45
N ILE A 380 -14.05 -14.67 -13.12
CA ILE A 380 -13.94 -14.32 -14.55
C ILE A 380 -13.75 -12.81 -14.64
N ILE A 381 -12.61 -12.38 -15.19
CA ILE A 381 -12.26 -10.98 -15.38
C ILE A 381 -12.57 -10.59 -16.83
N GLU A 382 -13.49 -9.63 -17.02
CA GLU A 382 -13.68 -8.98 -18.31
C GLU A 382 -12.83 -7.71 -18.39
N LEU A 383 -11.98 -7.61 -19.41
CA LEU A 383 -11.29 -6.36 -19.77
C LEU A 383 -12.17 -5.60 -20.77
N GLY A 384 -12.44 -4.31 -20.53
CA GLY A 384 -13.28 -3.53 -21.43
C GLY A 384 -13.24 -2.02 -21.14
N PRO A 385 -13.71 -1.20 -22.09
CA PRO A 385 -13.73 0.26 -21.96
C PRO A 385 -14.70 0.74 -20.87
N GLU A 386 -14.49 1.96 -20.36
CA GLU A 386 -15.48 2.69 -19.54
C GLU A 386 -16.75 2.86 -20.39
N GLY A 387 -17.87 2.32 -19.89
CA GLY A 387 -19.16 2.27 -20.59
C GLY A 387 -20.01 3.52 -20.40
#